data_AF-A0A838MHR5-F1
#
_entry.id   AF-A0A838MHR5-F1
#
_cell.length_a   1.000
_cell.length_b   1.000
_cell.length_c   1.000
_cell.angle_alpha   90.00
_cell.angle_beta   90.00
_cell.angle_gamma   90.00
#
_symmetry.space_group_name_H-M   'P 1'
#
loop_
_entity.id
_entity.type
_entity.pdbx_description
1 polymer ?
#
loop_
_entity_poly.entity_id
_entity_poly.type
_entity_poly.pdbx_seq_one_letter_code
_entity_poly.pdbx_strand_id
1 'polypeptide(L)'
;MGTKSEDPAWQVDFFKFREYLKKKYNVTRAYYFLGFTIDEKSDLYDKIQESGFILKFREHNSAMLGKKKGNVDADIIFSIMKKIYKKEPFDKIVLVSGDGDYRMLVDFLIEENRFKKILFPNKKFASSLYKKITRIYFDYMANIKHKIKFK
;
A
#
# COMPACT_ATOMS: atom_id res chain seq x y z
N MET A 1 -4.85 8.16 1.58
CA MET A 1 -4.34 7.46 0.39
C MET A 1 -4.01 8.47 -0.70
N GLY A 2 -3.02 8.22 -1.56
CA GLY A 2 -2.49 9.20 -2.53
C GLY A 2 -3.47 9.67 -3.63
N THR A 3 -4.64 9.03 -3.75
CA THR A 3 -5.71 9.43 -4.68
C THR A 3 -6.32 10.80 -4.35
N LYS A 4 -6.21 11.25 -3.09
CA LYS A 4 -6.63 12.60 -2.68
C LYS A 4 -5.75 13.72 -3.26
N SER A 5 -4.56 13.37 -3.74
CA SER A 5 -3.62 14.28 -4.40
C SER A 5 -3.65 14.17 -5.92
N GLU A 6 -4.57 13.37 -6.50
CA GLU A 6 -4.85 13.41 -7.95
C GLU A 6 -5.73 14.61 -8.31
N ASP A 7 -5.74 14.96 -9.58
CA ASP A 7 -6.59 16.01 -10.15
C ASP A 7 -7.44 15.42 -11.29
N PRO A 8 -8.78 15.27 -11.12
CA PRO A 8 -9.56 15.63 -9.95
C PRO A 8 -9.40 14.64 -8.79
N ALA A 9 -9.34 15.17 -7.57
CA ALA A 9 -9.19 14.40 -6.34
C ALA A 9 -10.35 13.42 -6.16
N TRP A 10 -10.07 12.25 -5.60
CA TRP A 10 -11.09 11.25 -5.33
C TRP A 10 -10.75 10.35 -4.14
N GLN A 11 -11.81 9.81 -3.54
CA GLN A 11 -11.71 8.97 -2.36
C GLN A 11 -11.94 7.50 -2.72
N VAL A 12 -11.06 6.65 -2.20
CA VAL A 12 -11.15 5.19 -2.34
C VAL A 12 -12.13 4.66 -1.31
N ASP A 13 -13.10 3.90 -1.79
CA ASP A 13 -13.98 3.08 -0.98
C ASP A 13 -13.22 1.80 -0.60
N PHE A 14 -12.84 1.67 0.69
CA PHE A 14 -11.97 0.59 1.14
C PHE A 14 -12.61 -0.79 1.00
N PHE A 15 -13.93 -0.92 1.15
CA PHE A 15 -14.64 -2.18 0.95
C PHE A 15 -14.55 -2.62 -0.52
N LYS A 16 -14.88 -1.72 -1.46
CA LYS A 16 -14.75 -2.01 -2.89
C LYS A 16 -13.31 -2.28 -3.30
N PHE A 17 -12.35 -1.56 -2.71
CA PHE A 17 -10.95 -1.78 -2.99
C PHE A 17 -10.45 -3.13 -2.49
N ARG A 18 -10.82 -3.54 -1.27
CA ARG A 18 -10.52 -4.87 -0.74
C ARG A 18 -11.10 -5.97 -1.63
N GLU A 19 -12.34 -5.82 -2.04
CA GLU A 19 -13.04 -6.75 -2.94
C GLU A 19 -12.36 -6.82 -4.31
N TYR A 20 -11.93 -5.69 -4.86
CA TYR A 20 -11.16 -5.65 -6.09
C TYR A 20 -9.83 -6.41 -5.96
N LEU A 21 -9.06 -6.15 -4.89
CA LEU A 21 -7.80 -6.84 -4.64
C LEU A 21 -7.99 -8.36 -4.50
N LYS A 22 -9.06 -8.78 -3.81
CA LYS A 22 -9.45 -10.18 -3.66
C LYS A 22 -9.77 -10.81 -5.02
N LYS A 23 -10.69 -10.22 -5.79
CA LYS A 23 -11.17 -10.78 -7.06
C LYS A 23 -10.12 -10.76 -8.17
N LYS A 24 -9.34 -9.68 -8.28
CA LYS A 24 -8.38 -9.49 -9.39
C LYS A 24 -7.03 -10.16 -9.14
N TYR A 25 -6.55 -10.13 -7.90
CA TYR A 25 -5.19 -10.56 -7.57
C TYR A 25 -5.14 -11.68 -6.52
N ASN A 26 -6.29 -12.21 -6.08
CA ASN A 26 -6.39 -13.22 -5.03
C ASN A 26 -5.73 -12.79 -3.70
N VAL A 27 -5.83 -11.51 -3.34
CA VAL A 27 -5.25 -11.01 -2.08
C VAL A 27 -6.05 -11.56 -0.90
N THR A 28 -5.44 -12.47 -0.15
CA THR A 28 -6.02 -13.10 1.06
C THR A 28 -5.73 -12.30 2.34
N ARG A 29 -4.52 -11.75 2.48
CA ARG A 29 -4.13 -10.85 3.59
C ARG A 29 -3.70 -9.50 3.05
N ALA A 30 -4.25 -8.42 3.59
CA ALA A 30 -3.91 -7.06 3.20
C ALA A 30 -3.51 -6.27 4.45
N TYR A 31 -2.31 -5.68 4.43
CA TYR A 31 -1.80 -4.85 5.53
C TYR A 31 -1.86 -3.38 5.13
N TYR A 32 -2.23 -2.52 6.07
CA TYR A 32 -2.28 -1.08 5.85
C TYR A 32 -1.45 -0.39 6.91
N PHE A 33 -0.33 0.20 6.49
CA PHE A 33 0.65 0.81 7.39
C PHE A 33 0.34 2.29 7.61
N LEU A 34 0.40 2.71 8.87
CA LEU A 34 0.11 4.08 9.31
C LEU A 34 1.16 4.57 10.30
N GLY A 35 1.68 5.78 10.07
CA GLY A 35 2.37 6.54 11.11
C GLY A 35 1.34 7.04 12.12
N PHE A 36 1.62 6.87 13.41
CA PHE A 36 0.72 7.26 14.48
C PHE A 36 0.55 8.79 14.51
N THR A 37 -0.68 9.26 14.69
CA THR A 37 -1.00 10.66 14.93
C THR A 37 -1.94 10.71 16.12
N ILE A 38 -1.65 11.61 17.08
CA ILE A 38 -2.38 11.76 18.35
C ILE A 38 -3.84 12.20 18.10
N ASP A 39 -4.12 12.79 16.95
CA ASP A 39 -5.46 13.28 16.62
C ASP A 39 -6.37 12.16 16.08
N GLU A 40 -7.43 11.93 16.84
CA GLU A 40 -8.53 10.97 16.72
C GLU A 40 -8.99 10.71 15.28
N LYS A 41 -8.56 9.60 14.69
CA LYS A 41 -9.09 9.06 13.43
C LYS A 41 -9.70 7.67 13.62
N SER A 42 -10.42 7.45 14.73
CA SER A 42 -11.08 6.17 15.03
C SER A 42 -11.90 5.68 13.85
N ASP A 43 -12.84 6.49 13.36
CA ASP A 43 -13.72 6.12 12.24
C ASP A 43 -12.99 5.68 10.97
N LEU A 44 -11.82 6.27 10.68
CA LEU A 44 -11.04 5.87 9.52
C LEU A 44 -10.35 4.52 9.77
N TYR A 45 -9.82 4.33 10.98
CA TYR A 45 -9.18 3.08 11.37
C TYR A 45 -10.19 1.95 11.38
N ASP A 46 -11.37 2.18 11.96
CA ASP A 46 -12.50 1.26 11.99
C ASP A 46 -12.90 0.87 10.57
N LYS A 47 -13.14 1.86 9.67
CA LYS A 47 -13.45 1.59 8.26
C LYS A 47 -12.37 0.77 7.53
N ILE A 48 -11.09 1.02 7.80
CA ILE A 48 -9.99 0.25 7.19
C ILE A 48 -9.99 -1.19 7.72
N GLN A 49 -10.21 -1.39 9.01
CA GLN A 49 -10.26 -2.72 9.62
C GLN A 49 -11.49 -3.51 9.20
N GLU A 50 -12.68 -2.92 9.26
CA GLU A 50 -13.95 -3.51 8.85
C GLU A 50 -13.96 -3.90 7.38
N SER A 51 -13.28 -3.14 6.53
CA SER A 51 -13.08 -3.49 5.12
C SER A 51 -12.08 -4.63 4.90
N GLY A 52 -11.51 -5.22 5.94
CA GLY A 52 -10.68 -6.43 5.88
C GLY A 52 -9.19 -6.17 5.67
N PHE A 53 -8.69 -4.99 6.03
CA PHE A 53 -7.25 -4.70 6.14
C PHE A 53 -6.77 -4.85 7.58
N ILE A 54 -5.53 -5.33 7.74
CA ILE A 54 -4.84 -5.42 9.02
C ILE A 54 -4.04 -4.12 9.20
N LEU A 55 -4.43 -3.29 10.16
CA LEU A 55 -3.69 -2.08 10.48
C LEU A 55 -2.33 -2.44 11.13
N LYS A 56 -1.28 -1.76 10.67
CA LYS A 56 0.06 -1.81 11.25
C LYS A 56 0.51 -0.39 11.54
N PHE A 57 0.66 -0.10 12.83
CA PHE A 57 1.14 1.20 13.29
C PHE A 57 2.65 1.17 13.47
N ARG A 58 3.31 2.26 13.08
CA ARG A 58 4.66 2.53 13.55
C ARG A 58 4.58 3.01 14.99
N GLU A 59 5.20 2.27 15.91
CA GLU A 59 5.32 2.70 17.30
C GLU A 59 6.21 3.96 17.35
N HIS A 60 5.65 5.08 17.81
CA HIS A 60 6.47 6.21 18.21
C HIS A 60 6.91 5.96 19.65
N ASN A 61 8.22 6.08 19.92
CA ASN A 61 8.66 6.31 21.29
C ASN A 61 7.89 7.52 21.80
N SER A 62 7.19 7.35 22.92
CA SER A 62 6.40 8.39 23.60
C SER A 62 7.22 9.65 23.93
N ALA A 63 8.56 9.59 23.86
CA ALA A 63 9.47 10.72 24.00
C ALA A 63 9.66 11.57 22.72
N MET A 64 9.23 11.10 21.55
CA MET A 64 9.30 11.84 20.27
C MET A 64 7.91 12.24 19.78
N LEU A 65 7.13 12.87 20.65
CA LEU A 65 5.82 13.50 20.37
C LEU A 65 5.97 14.74 19.46
N GLY A 66 6.58 14.57 18.29
CA GLY A 66 6.46 15.53 17.21
C GLY A 66 5.13 15.32 16.49
N LYS A 67 4.41 16.40 16.17
CA LYS A 67 3.17 16.41 15.36
C LYS A 67 3.31 15.82 13.94
N LYS A 68 4.45 15.25 13.58
CA LYS A 68 4.79 14.84 12.23
C LYS A 68 4.46 13.36 12.05
N LYS A 69 3.53 13.08 11.13
CA LYS A 69 3.20 11.72 10.67
C LYS A 69 4.49 10.97 10.32
N GLY A 70 4.81 9.93 11.08
CA GLY A 70 5.96 9.07 10.79
C GLY A 70 5.85 8.44 9.40
N ASN A 71 6.96 8.44 8.65
CA ASN A 71 7.11 7.62 7.45
C ASN A 71 7.04 6.12 7.86
N VAL A 72 6.48 5.26 7.03
CA VAL A 72 6.31 3.82 7.32
C VAL A 72 7.04 2.91 6.33
N ASP A 73 7.91 3.47 5.50
CA ASP A 73 8.55 2.76 4.39
C ASP A 73 9.50 1.69 4.90
N ALA A 74 10.30 2.01 5.92
CA ALA A 74 11.15 1.04 6.60
C ALA A 74 10.33 -0.10 7.22
N ASP A 75 9.18 0.19 7.83
CA ASP A 75 8.30 -0.82 8.42
C ASP A 75 7.70 -1.75 7.35
N ILE A 76 7.31 -1.21 6.20
CA ILE A 76 6.80 -1.99 5.07
C ILE A 76 7.90 -2.89 4.51
N ILE A 77 9.08 -2.34 4.21
CA ILE A 77 10.22 -3.09 3.69
C ILE A 77 10.59 -4.20 4.67
N PHE A 78 10.77 -3.86 5.95
CA PHE A 78 11.15 -4.83 6.97
C PHE A 78 10.09 -5.91 7.18
N SER A 79 8.80 -5.57 7.16
CA SER A 79 7.71 -6.55 7.26
C SER A 79 7.78 -7.58 6.13
N ILE A 80 8.02 -7.14 4.90
CA ILE A 80 8.17 -8.04 3.74
C ILE A 80 9.43 -8.88 3.87
N MET A 81 10.58 -8.27 4.17
CA MET A 81 11.84 -8.98 4.32
C MET A 81 11.79 -10.02 5.45
N LYS A 82 11.15 -9.68 6.58
CA LYS A 82 10.95 -10.60 7.71
C LYS A 82 10.14 -11.82 7.29
N LYS A 83 9.06 -11.65 6.50
CA LYS A 83 8.26 -12.77 5.98
C LYS A 83 9.07 -13.69 5.08
N ILE A 84 9.92 -13.11 4.24
CA ILE A 84 10.82 -13.87 3.36
C ILE A 84 11.83 -14.65 4.20
N TYR A 85 12.56 -13.96 5.09
CA TYR A 85 13.59 -14.54 5.94
C TYR A 85 13.05 -15.65 6.86
N LYS A 86 11.87 -15.44 7.45
CA LYS A 86 11.19 -16.43 8.32
C LYS A 86 10.46 -17.51 7.53
N LYS A 87 10.53 -17.51 6.20
CA LYS A 87 9.85 -18.47 5.32
C LYS A 87 8.35 -18.58 5.60
N GLU A 88 7.71 -17.46 5.92
CA GLU A 88 6.26 -17.43 6.09
C GLU A 88 5.57 -17.75 4.75
N PRO A 89 4.47 -18.53 4.76
CA PRO A 89 3.79 -18.92 3.53
C PRO A 89 3.08 -17.72 2.90
N PHE A 90 3.48 -17.37 1.68
CA PHE A 90 2.75 -16.48 0.77
C PHE A 90 3.25 -16.66 -0.66
N ASP A 91 2.34 -16.53 -1.62
CA ASP A 91 2.65 -16.72 -3.04
C ASP A 91 3.37 -15.50 -3.61
N LYS A 92 2.66 -14.38 -3.72
CA LYS A 92 3.16 -13.14 -4.31
C LYS A 92 2.64 -11.90 -3.59
N ILE A 93 3.38 -10.82 -3.70
CA ILE A 93 3.06 -9.53 -3.08
C ILE A 93 2.42 -8.58 -4.09
N VAL A 94 1.32 -7.95 -3.67
CA VAL A 94 0.77 -6.75 -4.30
C VAL A 94 1.11 -5.55 -3.42
N LEU A 95 1.85 -4.58 -3.95
CA LEU A 95 2.22 -3.36 -3.24
C LEU A 95 1.34 -2.19 -3.70
N VAL A 96 0.91 -1.33 -2.78
CA VAL A 96 0.13 -0.13 -3.11
C VAL A 96 0.89 1.08 -2.60
N SER A 97 1.66 1.71 -3.47
CA SER A 97 2.48 2.89 -3.14
C SER A 97 2.82 3.67 -4.39
N GLY A 98 3.02 4.97 -4.25
CA GLY A 98 3.64 5.83 -5.26
C GLY A 98 5.16 5.97 -5.08
N ASP A 99 5.70 5.55 -3.93
CA ASP A 99 7.06 5.90 -3.54
C ASP A 99 8.12 5.16 -4.36
N GLY A 100 9.17 5.89 -4.75
CA GLY A 100 10.33 5.37 -5.45
C GLY A 100 11.23 4.52 -4.56
N ASP A 101 11.18 4.70 -3.24
CA ASP A 101 12.03 3.99 -2.28
C ASP A 101 11.80 2.48 -2.28
N TYR A 102 10.63 2.02 -2.75
CA TYR A 102 10.34 0.60 -2.90
C TYR A 102 10.96 -0.05 -4.15
N ARG A 103 11.65 0.70 -5.01
CA ARG A 103 12.18 0.18 -6.28
C ARG A 103 13.09 -1.03 -6.07
N MET A 104 14.04 -0.93 -5.14
CA MET A 104 14.96 -2.03 -4.84
C MET A 104 14.22 -3.27 -4.32
N LEU A 105 13.22 -3.08 -3.46
CA LEU A 105 12.39 -4.18 -2.96
C LEU A 105 11.60 -4.84 -4.09
N VAL A 106 11.03 -4.06 -5.01
CA VAL A 106 10.26 -4.58 -6.14
C VAL A 106 11.15 -5.40 -7.06
N ASP A 107 12.34 -4.91 -7.41
CA ASP A 107 13.28 -5.66 -8.26
C ASP A 107 13.69 -6.98 -7.61
N PHE A 108 14.06 -6.96 -6.33
CA PHE A 108 14.36 -8.17 -5.57
C PHE A 108 13.19 -9.17 -5.55
N LEU A 109 11.96 -8.70 -5.32
CA LEU A 109 10.79 -9.59 -5.33
C LEU A 109 10.48 -10.15 -6.73
N ILE A 110 10.82 -9.44 -7.80
CA ILE A 110 10.66 -9.94 -9.17
C ILE A 110 11.67 -11.06 -9.43
N GLU A 111 12.93 -10.86 -9.06
CA GLU A 111 14.00 -11.86 -9.16
C GLU A 111 13.66 -13.14 -8.38
N GLU A 112 13.11 -13.00 -7.18
CA GLU A 112 12.65 -14.12 -6.35
C GLU A 112 11.33 -14.76 -6.85
N ASN A 113 10.73 -14.27 -7.93
CA ASN A 113 9.39 -14.66 -8.42
C ASN A 113 8.26 -14.50 -7.37
N ARG A 114 8.45 -13.60 -6.39
CA ARG A 114 7.50 -13.30 -5.31
C ARG A 114 6.75 -11.98 -5.51
N PHE A 115 6.94 -11.30 -6.62
CA PHE A 115 6.22 -10.07 -6.96
C PHE A 115 5.02 -10.31 -7.87
N LYS A 116 3.86 -9.73 -7.54
CA LYS A 116 2.67 -9.75 -8.40
C LYS A 116 2.49 -8.43 -9.14
N LYS A 117 2.41 -7.32 -8.39
CA LYS A 117 2.01 -6.02 -8.95
C LYS A 117 2.29 -4.87 -7.97
N ILE A 118 2.66 -3.69 -8.47
CA ILE A 118 2.52 -2.42 -7.75
C ILE A 118 1.33 -1.62 -8.32
N LEU A 119 0.48 -1.10 -7.42
CA LEU A 119 -0.62 -0.21 -7.77
C LEU A 119 -0.28 1.20 -7.36
N PHE A 120 -0.11 2.08 -8.34
CA PHE A 120 0.17 3.49 -8.10
C PHE A 120 -1.14 4.23 -7.80
N PRO A 121 -1.29 4.84 -6.60
CA PRO A 121 -2.49 5.61 -6.26
C PRO A 121 -2.67 6.85 -7.14
N ASN A 122 -1.58 7.37 -7.71
CA ASN A 122 -1.58 8.59 -8.49
C ASN A 122 -0.62 8.46 -9.68
N LYS A 123 -1.10 8.81 -10.88
CA LYS A 123 -0.29 8.78 -12.12
C LYS A 123 0.92 9.74 -12.08
N LYS A 124 0.78 10.90 -11.43
CA LYS A 124 1.83 11.93 -11.33
C LYS A 124 2.96 11.54 -10.38
N PHE A 125 2.66 10.76 -9.34
CA PHE A 125 3.63 10.33 -8.34
C PHE A 125 4.25 8.96 -8.62
N ALA A 126 3.91 8.32 -9.75
CA ALA A 126 4.64 7.13 -10.16
C ALA A 126 6.08 7.54 -10.50
N SER A 127 7.03 7.21 -9.62
CA SER A 127 8.43 7.56 -9.80
C SER A 127 8.92 7.13 -11.19
N SER A 128 9.70 8.00 -11.83
CA SER A 128 10.34 7.72 -13.12
C SER A 128 11.20 6.45 -13.09
N LEU A 129 11.63 6.04 -11.89
CA LEU A 129 12.33 4.78 -11.62
C LEU A 129 11.52 3.55 -12.04
N TYR A 130 10.19 3.61 -12.04
CA TYR A 130 9.33 2.50 -12.46
C TYR A 130 9.15 2.40 -13.98
N LYS A 131 9.62 3.38 -14.78
CA LYS A 131 9.50 3.33 -16.26
C LYS A 131 10.21 2.13 -16.88
N LYS A 132 11.23 1.58 -16.19
CA LYS A 132 11.98 0.40 -16.62
C LYS A 132 11.33 -0.92 -16.22
N ILE A 133 10.37 -0.91 -15.29
CA ILE A 133 9.63 -2.13 -14.92
C ILE A 133 8.61 -2.45 -16.02
N THR A 134 8.58 -3.70 -16.43
CA THR A 134 7.64 -4.20 -17.44
C THR A 134 6.19 -3.88 -17.04
N ARG A 135 5.35 -3.47 -18.00
CA ARG A 135 3.92 -3.15 -17.78
C ARG A 135 3.13 -4.26 -17.06
N ILE A 136 3.60 -5.50 -17.12
CA ILE A 136 2.99 -6.63 -16.39
C ILE A 136 3.04 -6.44 -14.86
N TYR A 137 3.99 -5.67 -14.34
CA TYR A 137 4.25 -5.51 -12.90
C TYR A 137 3.67 -4.25 -12.28
N PHE A 138 3.11 -3.31 -13.05
CA PHE A 138 2.47 -2.12 -12.47
C PHE A 138 1.13 -1.75 -13.10
N ASP A 139 0.26 -1.11 -12.34
CA ASP A 139 -1.01 -0.53 -12.80
C ASP A 139 -1.33 0.74 -12.00
N TYR A 140 -2.24 1.56 -12.50
CA TYR A 140 -2.68 2.78 -11.84
C TYR A 140 -4.06 2.61 -11.24
N MET A 141 -4.26 3.08 -10.01
CA MET A 141 -5.58 3.05 -9.38
C MET A 141 -6.61 3.89 -10.15
N ALA A 142 -6.19 4.93 -10.84
CA ALA A 142 -7.04 5.70 -11.75
C ALA A 142 -7.71 4.84 -12.83
N ASN A 143 -7.07 3.77 -13.31
CA ASN A 143 -7.63 2.87 -14.32
C ASN A 143 -8.81 2.05 -13.77
N ILE A 144 -8.87 1.86 -12.45
CA ILE A 144 -9.91 1.10 -11.75
C ILE A 144 -10.84 2.00 -10.94
N LYS A 145 -10.66 3.33 -11.01
CA LYS A 145 -11.41 4.33 -10.24
C LYS A 145 -12.92 4.11 -10.28
N HIS A 146 -13.48 3.79 -11.44
CA HIS A 146 -14.92 3.50 -11.62
C HIS A 146 -15.42 2.32 -10.77
N LYS A 147 -14.54 1.39 -10.36
CA LYS A 147 -14.88 0.22 -9.52
C LYS A 147 -14.69 0.48 -8.03
N ILE A 148 -13.80 1.40 -7.65
CA ILE A 148 -13.31 1.53 -6.28
C ILE A 148 -13.48 2.93 -5.68
N LYS A 149 -14.09 3.88 -6.40
CA LYS A 149 -14.46 5.18 -5.83
C LYS A 149 -15.72 5.08 -4.95
N PHE A 150 -15.82 5.98 -3.97
CA PHE A 150 -17.11 6.27 -3.35
C PHE A 150 -18.12 6.71 -4.43
N LYS A 151 -19.37 6.26 -4.26
CA LYS A 151 -20.46 6.72 -5.12
C LYS A 151 -20.83 8.15 -4.72
#